data_AF-A0A314YU20-F1
#
_entry.id   AF-A0A314YU20-F1
#
_cell.length_a   1.000
_cell.length_b   1.000
_cell.length_c   1.000
_cell.angle_alpha   90.00
_cell.angle_beta   90.00
_cell.angle_gamma   90.00
#
_symmetry.space_group_name_H-M   'P 1'
#
loop_
_entity.id
_entity.type
_entity.pdbx_description
1 polymer ?
#
loop_
_entity_poly.entity_id
_entity_poly.type
_entity_poly.pdbx_seq_one_letter_code
_entity_poly.pdbx_strand_id
1 'polypeptide(L)'
;MKQSVGNPSVYCKITLGNTPPKQTKVVSTGPNPEWDETFSWSFESPPKGQKLHISCKNKSKMGKSSFGKVTIQIDRVVMLGAVAGEYTLLPESKSGPSRNLEIEFQWSNK
;
A
#
# COMPACT_ATOMS: atom_id res chain seq x y z
N MET A 1 -19.48 18.75 -22.44
CA MET A 1 -19.39 18.92 -20.98
C MET A 1 -18.25 18.05 -20.46
N LYS A 2 -17.13 18.64 -20.02
CA LYS A 2 -16.08 17.88 -19.33
C LYS A 2 -16.62 17.59 -17.93
N GLN A 3 -17.03 16.35 -17.66
CA GLN A 3 -17.27 15.93 -16.30
C GLN A 3 -15.94 16.08 -15.57
N SER A 4 -15.82 17.12 -14.72
CA SER A 4 -14.80 17.16 -13.68
C SER A 4 -15.16 16.06 -12.69
N VAL A 5 -14.79 14.83 -13.02
CA VAL A 5 -14.81 13.72 -12.09
C VAL A 5 -13.84 14.14 -10.99
N GLY A 6 -14.37 14.55 -9.84
CA GLY A 6 -13.56 15.03 -8.73
C GLY A 6 -12.43 14.04 -8.46
N ASN A 7 -11.20 14.55 -8.35
CA ASN A 7 -10.01 13.72 -8.19
C ASN A 7 -10.26 12.68 -7.09
N PRO A 8 -10.01 11.39 -7.34
CA PRO A 8 -10.23 10.36 -6.34
C PRO A 8 -9.38 10.69 -5.11
N SER A 9 -10.01 10.66 -3.93
CA SER A 9 -9.34 10.88 -2.66
C SER A 9 -8.77 9.55 -2.17
N VAL A 10 -7.54 9.24 -2.55
CA VAL A 10 -6.94 7.92 -2.37
C VAL A 10 -6.13 7.85 -1.07
N TYR A 11 -6.21 6.73 -0.38
CA TYR A 11 -5.33 6.37 0.74
C TYR A 11 -5.08 4.86 0.74
N CYS A 12 -3.99 4.42 1.35
CA CYS A 12 -3.71 2.99 1.54
C CYS A 12 -3.76 2.63 3.02
N LYS A 13 -4.40 1.51 3.34
CA LYS A 13 -4.42 0.89 4.67
C LYS A 13 -3.43 -0.26 4.69
N ILE A 14 -2.52 -0.23 5.67
CA ILE A 14 -1.41 -1.16 5.84
C ILE A 14 -1.62 -1.97 7.11
N THR A 15 -1.39 -3.28 7.08
CA THR A 15 -1.52 -4.17 8.24
C THR A 15 -0.45 -5.26 8.15
N LEU A 16 0.39 -5.36 9.19
CA LEU A 16 1.46 -6.35 9.28
C LEU A 16 1.11 -7.41 10.31
N GLY A 17 0.85 -8.65 9.88
CA GLY A 17 0.43 -9.73 10.77
C GLY A 17 -0.79 -9.32 11.61
N ASN A 18 -0.67 -9.43 12.93
CA ASN A 18 -1.73 -9.07 13.90
C ASN A 18 -1.59 -7.65 14.47
N THR A 19 -0.73 -6.81 13.89
CA THR A 19 -0.53 -5.44 14.37
C THR A 19 -1.74 -4.55 14.07
N PRO A 20 -1.97 -3.48 14.85
CA PRO A 20 -2.98 -2.48 14.54
C PRO A 20 -2.77 -1.92 13.13
N PRO A 21 -3.84 -1.77 12.33
CA PRO A 21 -3.71 -1.19 11.01
C PRO A 21 -3.23 0.26 11.04
N LYS A 22 -2.35 0.60 10.11
CA LYS A 22 -1.93 1.97 9.84
C LYS A 22 -2.53 2.43 8.51
N GLN A 23 -2.59 3.74 8.26
CA GLN A 23 -3.07 4.28 7.00
C GLN A 23 -2.25 5.49 6.59
N THR A 24 -2.08 5.67 5.28
CA THR A 24 -1.52 6.89 4.71
C THR A 24 -2.49 8.06 4.89
N LYS A 25 -1.99 9.26 4.64
CA LYS A 25 -2.81 10.43 4.35
C LYS A 25 -3.65 10.17 3.10
N VAL A 26 -4.70 10.98 3.00
CA VAL A 26 -5.59 10.98 1.85
C VAL A 26 -5.09 12.03 0.88
N VAL A 27 -4.78 11.62 -0.35
CA VAL A 27 -4.31 12.50 -1.41
C VAL A 27 -5.32 12.53 -2.55
N SER A 28 -5.45 13.68 -3.23
CA SER A 28 -6.39 13.86 -4.34
C SER A 28 -5.68 14.43 -5.58
N THR A 29 -4.49 13.91 -5.89
CA THR A 29 -3.50 14.52 -6.80
C THR A 29 -3.52 14.02 -8.25
N GLY A 30 -4.61 13.41 -8.71
CA GLY A 30 -4.72 12.88 -10.08
C GLY A 30 -4.46 11.37 -10.16
N PRO A 31 -4.08 10.81 -11.32
CA PRO A 31 -4.03 9.35 -11.52
C PRO A 31 -2.90 8.64 -10.77
N ASN A 32 -1.83 9.38 -10.41
CA ASN A 32 -0.63 8.86 -9.77
C ASN A 32 -0.48 9.49 -8.37
N PRO A 33 -1.14 8.93 -7.34
CA PRO A 33 -1.00 9.43 -5.97
C PRO A 33 0.39 9.09 -5.41
N GLU A 34 1.01 10.08 -4.78
CA GLU A 34 2.29 9.95 -4.06
C GLU A 34 2.03 10.27 -2.58
N TRP A 35 2.60 9.46 -1.68
CA TRP A 35 2.43 9.64 -0.23
C TRP A 35 3.74 9.94 0.49
N ASP A 36 4.83 9.30 0.08
CA ASP A 36 6.16 9.41 0.72
C ASP A 36 6.10 9.25 2.25
N GLU A 37 5.27 8.31 2.71
CA GLU A 37 5.03 8.05 4.12
C GLU A 37 5.74 6.79 4.60
N THR A 38 6.45 6.91 5.73
CA THR A 38 7.12 5.78 6.39
C THR A 38 6.31 5.28 7.58
N PHE A 39 6.18 3.96 7.70
CA PHE A 39 5.56 3.29 8.83
C PHE A 39 6.53 2.31 9.47
N SER A 40 6.70 2.42 10.79
CA SER A 40 7.61 1.54 11.54
C SER A 40 6.84 0.62 12.48
N TRP A 41 7.28 -0.62 12.60
CA TRP A 41 6.81 -1.56 13.63
C TRP A 41 8.01 -2.06 14.41
N SER A 42 7.83 -2.23 15.71
CA SER A 42 8.83 -2.83 16.59
C SER A 42 8.34 -4.22 16.97
N PHE A 43 9.23 -5.20 16.90
CA PHE A 43 8.96 -6.58 17.26
C PHE A 43 10.05 -7.09 18.20
N GLU A 44 9.68 -7.90 19.19
CA GLU A 44 10.64 -8.53 20.12
C GLU A 44 11.54 -9.57 19.42
N SER A 45 11.06 -10.14 18.32
CA SER A 45 11.79 -11.07 17.49
C SER A 45 11.50 -10.81 16.00
N PRO A 46 12.39 -11.24 15.07
CA PRO A 46 12.17 -11.03 13.65
C PRO A 46 10.81 -11.59 13.20
N PRO A 47 9.97 -10.79 12.50
CA PRO A 47 8.59 -11.17 12.14
C PRO A 47 8.55 -12.16 10.94
N LYS A 48 9.30 -13.26 11.03
CA LYS A 48 9.35 -14.32 10.00
C LYS A 48 7.99 -14.99 9.85
N GLY A 49 7.64 -15.38 8.62
CA GLY A 49 6.35 -15.94 8.25
C GLY A 49 5.19 -14.94 8.21
N GLN A 50 5.40 -13.69 8.64
CA GLN A 50 4.34 -12.68 8.59
C GLN A 50 4.15 -12.11 7.19
N LYS A 51 2.94 -11.61 6.96
CA LYS A 51 2.54 -10.96 5.72
C LYS A 51 2.15 -9.52 5.98
N LEU A 52 2.57 -8.65 5.08
CA LEU A 52 2.11 -7.28 5.00
C LEU A 52 0.96 -7.21 4.00
N HIS A 53 -0.18 -6.71 4.45
CA HIS A 53 -1.33 -6.43 3.61
C HIS A 53 -1.46 -4.93 3.41
N ILE A 54 -1.50 -4.50 2.15
CA ILE A 54 -1.76 -3.11 1.79
C ILE A 54 -3.00 -3.08 0.89
N SER A 55 -3.97 -2.24 1.24
CA SER A 55 -5.18 -2.03 0.44
C SER A 55 -5.38 -0.55 0.16
N CYS A 56 -5.42 -0.17 -1.11
CA CYS A 56 -5.60 1.22 -1.52
C CYS A 56 -7.07 1.47 -1.86
N LYS A 57 -7.64 2.54 -1.31
CA LYS A 57 -9.07 2.81 -1.28
C LYS A 57 -9.36 4.26 -1.60
N ASN A 58 -10.60 4.50 -2.03
CA ASN A 58 -11.12 5.84 -2.19
C ASN A 58 -11.87 6.24 -0.92
N LYS A 59 -11.55 7.40 -0.35
CA LYS A 59 -12.27 8.00 0.76
C LYS A 59 -13.55 8.71 0.30
N SER A 60 -13.62 9.12 -0.96
CA SER A 60 -14.82 9.74 -1.52
C SER A 60 -15.98 8.74 -1.56
N LYS A 61 -17.19 9.24 -1.29
CA LYS A 61 -18.44 8.48 -1.47
C LYS A 61 -18.81 8.30 -2.95
N MET A 62 -18.15 9.04 -3.86
CA MET A 62 -18.34 8.93 -5.30
C MET A 62 -17.21 8.14 -5.96
N GLY A 63 -17.56 7.34 -6.96
CA GLY A 63 -16.61 6.54 -7.75
C GLY A 63 -16.30 5.18 -7.14
N LYS A 64 -15.23 4.53 -7.65
CA LYS A 64 -14.79 3.21 -7.19
C LYS A 64 -14.33 3.28 -5.74
N SER A 65 -14.80 2.37 -4.88
CA SER A 65 -14.47 2.36 -3.44
C SER A 65 -13.09 1.78 -3.13
N SER A 66 -12.56 0.91 -4.00
CA SER A 66 -11.29 0.21 -3.80
C SER A 66 -10.46 0.15 -5.07
N PHE A 67 -9.16 0.41 -4.95
CA PHE A 67 -8.20 0.32 -6.04
C PHE A 67 -7.43 -1.00 -6.07
N GLY A 68 -7.63 -1.87 -5.09
CA GLY A 68 -6.99 -3.19 -5.02
C GLY A 68 -6.08 -3.30 -3.81
N LYS A 69 -5.37 -4.43 -3.74
CA LYS A 69 -4.52 -4.81 -2.61
C LYS A 69 -3.29 -5.57 -3.07
N VAL A 70 -2.24 -5.52 -2.27
CA VAL A 70 -1.06 -6.38 -2.37
C VAL A 70 -0.87 -7.11 -1.04
N THR A 71 -0.31 -8.32 -1.12
CA THR A 71 0.16 -9.08 0.04
C THR A 71 1.62 -9.45 -0.16
N ILE A 72 2.49 -9.08 0.78
CA ILE A 72 3.94 -9.22 0.67
C ILE A 72 4.44 -10.07 1.83
N GLN A 73 5.27 -11.07 1.55
CA GLN A 73 5.91 -11.88 2.60
C GLN A 73 7.12 -11.15 3.17
N ILE A 74 7.19 -11.05 4.50
CA ILE A 74 8.24 -10.29 5.19
C ILE A 74 9.53 -11.10 5.36
N ASP A 75 9.50 -12.41 5.16
CA ASP A 75 10.67 -13.29 5.24
C ASP A 75 11.86 -12.79 4.42
N ARG A 76 11.59 -12.34 3.18
CA ARG A 76 12.64 -11.81 2.29
C ARG A 76 13.22 -10.51 2.82
N VAL A 77 12.40 -9.63 3.42
CA VAL A 77 12.85 -8.37 4.01
C VAL A 77 13.75 -8.64 5.22
N VAL A 78 13.35 -9.56 6.09
CA VAL A 78 14.14 -9.96 7.27
C VAL A 78 15.47 -10.59 6.84
N MET A 79 15.49 -11.36 5.76
CA MET A 79 16.70 -12.01 5.25
C MET A 79 17.67 -11.04 4.58
N LEU A 80 17.17 -10.09 3.77
CA LEU A 80 18.01 -9.18 2.98
C LEU A 80 18.31 -7.85 3.69
N GLY A 81 17.59 -7.51 4.76
CA GLY A 81 17.73 -6.24 5.47
C GLY A 81 17.05 -5.07 4.77
N ALA A 82 17.09 -4.99 3.44
CA ALA A 82 16.35 -3.99 2.67
C ALA A 82 15.83 -4.57 1.36
N VAL A 83 14.62 -4.16 0.97
CA VAL A 83 13.98 -4.56 -0.30
C VAL A 83 13.17 -3.39 -0.82
N ALA A 84 13.31 -3.03 -2.09
CA ALA A 84 12.44 -2.09 -2.78
C ALA A 84 11.85 -2.74 -4.04
N GLY A 85 10.67 -2.28 -4.46
CA GLY A 85 10.11 -2.69 -5.75
C GLY A 85 8.68 -2.23 -5.97
N GLU A 86 8.21 -2.45 -7.19
CA GLU A 86 6.83 -2.23 -7.59
C GLU A 86 5.97 -3.49 -7.41
N TYR A 87 4.78 -3.30 -6.86
CA TYR A 87 3.83 -4.37 -6.64
C TYR A 87 2.49 -4.07 -7.30
N THR A 88 2.03 -4.96 -8.17
CA THR A 88 0.73 -4.83 -8.83
C THR A 88 -0.42 -5.07 -7.85
N LEU A 89 -1.36 -4.13 -7.80
CA LEU A 89 -2.57 -4.20 -7.01
C LEU A 89 -3.58 -5.17 -7.63
N LEU A 90 -4.04 -6.11 -6.82
CA LEU A 90 -5.02 -7.13 -7.19
C LEU A 90 -6.41 -6.86 -6.58
N PRO A 91 -7.51 -7.27 -7.24
CA PRO A 91 -7.52 -7.76 -8.61
C PRO A 91 -7.13 -6.64 -9.58
N GLU A 92 -6.49 -7.05 -10.68
CA GLU A 92 -6.13 -6.14 -11.75
C GLU A 92 -7.38 -5.45 -12.32
N SER A 93 -7.17 -4.29 -12.94
CA SER A 93 -8.27 -3.62 -13.59
C SER A 93 -8.75 -4.46 -14.76
N LYS A 94 -10.07 -4.68 -14.86
CA LYS A 94 -10.66 -5.32 -16.05
C LYS A 94 -10.64 -4.40 -17.28
N SER A 95 -10.44 -3.11 -17.05
CA SER A 95 -10.33 -2.07 -18.08
C SER A 95 -9.28 -1.05 -17.67
N GLY A 96 -8.30 -0.81 -18.55
CA GLY A 96 -7.17 0.08 -18.29
C GLY A 96 -5.92 -0.63 -17.74
N PRO A 97 -4.83 0.12 -17.55
CA PRO A 97 -3.53 -0.43 -17.15
C PRO A 97 -3.55 -1.02 -15.74
N SER A 98 -2.59 -1.91 -15.48
CA SER A 98 -2.30 -2.42 -14.14
C SER A 98 -1.92 -1.26 -13.22
N ARG A 99 -2.33 -1.36 -11.95
CA ARG A 99 -2.06 -0.34 -10.94
C ARG A 99 -0.95 -0.86 -10.04
N ASN A 100 0.18 -0.18 -10.02
CA ASN A 100 1.34 -0.59 -9.24
C ASN A 100 1.49 0.30 -8.01
N LEU A 101 2.07 -0.26 -6.95
CA LEU A 101 2.47 0.45 -5.75
C LEU A 101 3.97 0.24 -5.55
N GLU A 102 4.74 1.32 -5.54
CA GLU A 102 6.15 1.29 -5.18
C GLU A 102 6.28 1.26 -3.65
N ILE A 103 7.12 0.34 -3.15
CA ILE A 103 7.33 0.18 -1.71
C ILE A 103 8.80 -0.11 -1.45
N GLU A 104 9.35 0.59 -0.48
CA GLU A 104 10.64 0.30 0.15
C GLU A 104 10.44 -0.29 1.55
N PHE A 105 11.22 -1.32 1.86
CA PHE A 105 11.30 -1.98 3.15
C PHE A 105 12.70 -1.89 3.71
N GLN A 106 12.77 -1.63 5.01
CA GLN A 106 14.00 -1.71 5.78
C GLN A 106 13.75 -2.49 7.06
N TRP A 107 14.68 -3.40 7.38
CA TRP A 107 14.73 -4.20 8.58
C TRP A 107 16.09 -3.98 9.27
N SER A 108 16.06 -3.80 10.58
CA SER A 108 17.25 -3.57 11.40
C SER A 108 17.08 -4.27 12.75
N ASN A 109 18.13 -5.00 13.18
CA ASN A 109 18.20 -5.69 14.48
C ASN A 109 18.87 -4.84 15.57
N LYS A 110 18.83 -3.50 15.44
CA LYS A 110 19.46 -2.62 16.43
C LYS A 110 18.82 -2.75 17.80
#